data_AF-A0A829CZP6-F1
#
_entry.id   AF-A0A829CZP6-F1
#
_cell.length_a   1.000
_cell.length_b   1.000
_cell.length_c   1.000
_cell.angle_alpha   90.00
_cell.angle_beta   90.00
_cell.angle_gamma   90.00
#
_symmetry.space_group_name_H-M   'P 1'
#
loop_
_entity.id
_entity.type
_entity.pdbx_description
1 polymer ?
#
loop_
_entity_poly.entity_id
_entity_poly.type
_entity_poly.pdbx_seq_one_letter_code
_entity_poly.pdbx_strand_id
1 'polypeptide(L)'
;MAIVYAAEIKYPLRNEQRSEIFDVFGEWVHVFRMPLFFFLSGYFTEAIFRTKTLKEFLKMRIFRIFIPTLIGILLFAPMQSYISLLQAGTKISYFDFYFRIFLNYNIRPSHLWFLYFLILFTMLHLLTRKITLPLALLLNNEPDQKSFIQEFKTIIVFTFISFIGTCIINFYFLKDESWFAVEPVNFIYNFTFFLCGSFLISKETFFLEPQSDRFWIWVPFALLSFWGFYEISRIDPFWSYFGYTGNWRRILHIFSKCAAGWLMIRLLIGLFQKFFDFKNNWTEYMRTASLPIYLLHHPVSLLAGYFVVHSSLGLAEKFILHLLSVFGITFVIYHFLIRPFYWTNLILGNQIQAKKNT
;
A
#
# COMPACT_ATOMS: atom_id res chain seq x y z
N MET A 1 5.02 -3.23 -12.44
CA MET A 1 5.07 -4.14 -13.61
C MET A 1 3.90 -3.87 -14.54
N ALA A 2 2.65 -4.21 -14.22
CA ALA A 2 1.49 -4.00 -15.11
C ALA A 2 1.35 -2.55 -15.65
N ILE A 3 1.62 -1.57 -14.79
CA ILE A 3 1.57 -0.13 -15.11
C ILE A 3 2.47 0.30 -16.28
N VAL A 4 3.50 -0.49 -16.61
CA VAL A 4 4.41 -0.24 -17.75
C VAL A 4 3.72 -0.52 -19.10
N TYR A 5 2.73 -1.40 -19.09
CA TYR A 5 1.99 -1.89 -20.26
C TYR A 5 0.56 -1.32 -20.35
N ALA A 6 0.20 -0.48 -19.38
CA ALA A 6 -1.08 0.21 -19.26
C ALA A 6 -1.24 1.32 -20.32
N ALA A 7 -2.42 1.44 -20.92
CA ALA A 7 -2.69 2.38 -22.02
C ALA A 7 -2.70 3.82 -21.54
N GLU A 8 -3.37 4.10 -20.42
CA GLU A 8 -3.61 5.47 -19.96
C GLU A 8 -2.71 5.85 -18.78
N ILE A 9 -2.37 4.91 -17.90
CA ILE A 9 -1.63 5.22 -16.68
C ILE A 9 -0.23 5.78 -17.01
N LYS A 10 0.06 6.99 -16.50
CA LYS A 10 1.37 7.63 -16.64
C LYS A 10 2.36 7.03 -15.64
N TYR A 11 3.43 6.44 -16.16
CA TYR A 11 4.51 5.89 -15.36
C TYR A 11 5.88 6.24 -15.99
N PRO A 12 6.94 6.39 -15.19
CA PRO A 12 8.31 6.67 -15.66
C PRO A 12 8.88 5.77 -16.75
N LEU A 13 8.35 4.57 -16.91
CA LEU A 13 8.78 3.59 -17.90
C LEU A 13 7.54 3.05 -18.61
N ARG A 14 7.43 3.26 -19.93
CA ARG A 14 6.26 2.82 -20.69
C ARG A 14 6.67 2.01 -21.91
N ASN A 15 5.93 0.94 -22.18
CA ASN A 15 6.04 0.21 -23.43
C ASN A 15 5.34 0.99 -24.57
N GLU A 16 5.74 0.75 -25.80
CA GLU A 16 5.10 1.34 -26.99
C GLU A 16 3.70 0.75 -27.21
N GLN A 17 3.61 -0.58 -27.24
CA GLN A 17 2.33 -1.29 -27.26
C GLN A 17 1.71 -1.30 -25.86
N ARG A 18 0.43 -0.96 -25.75
CA ARG A 18 -0.27 -0.86 -24.46
C ARG A 18 -1.67 -1.44 -24.55
N SER A 19 -2.25 -1.81 -23.41
CA SER A 19 -3.58 -2.44 -23.35
C SER A 19 -4.37 -1.96 -22.15
N GLU A 20 -5.67 -1.71 -22.37
CA GLU A 20 -6.65 -1.33 -21.35
C GLU A 20 -6.83 -2.40 -20.27
N ILE A 21 -6.56 -3.67 -20.59
CA ILE A 21 -6.63 -4.77 -19.61
C ILE A 21 -5.65 -4.52 -18.46
N PHE A 22 -4.49 -3.93 -18.74
CA PHE A 22 -3.51 -3.58 -17.71
C PHE A 22 -3.91 -2.33 -16.92
N ASP A 23 -4.72 -1.42 -17.48
CA ASP A 23 -5.33 -0.32 -16.73
C ASP A 23 -6.36 -0.88 -15.73
N VAL A 24 -7.31 -1.70 -16.20
CA VAL A 24 -8.32 -2.36 -15.34
C VAL A 24 -7.64 -3.15 -14.21
N PHE A 25 -6.65 -3.98 -14.54
CA PHE A 25 -5.93 -4.76 -13.54
C PHE A 25 -5.13 -3.89 -12.57
N GLY A 26 -4.49 -2.83 -13.07
CA GLY A 26 -3.75 -1.87 -12.25
C GLY A 26 -4.65 -1.19 -11.22
N GLU A 27 -5.80 -0.69 -11.66
CA GLU A 27 -6.80 -0.04 -10.81
C GLU A 27 -7.44 -1.03 -9.81
N TRP A 28 -7.75 -2.25 -10.26
CA TRP A 28 -8.26 -3.31 -9.40
C TRP A 28 -7.31 -3.61 -8.24
N VAL A 29 -6.03 -3.81 -8.53
CA VAL A 29 -5.02 -4.02 -7.47
C VAL A 29 -4.86 -2.77 -6.60
N HIS A 30 -4.90 -1.57 -7.18
CA HIS A 30 -4.71 -0.32 -6.44
C HIS A 30 -5.83 -0.05 -5.44
N VAL A 31 -7.08 -0.37 -5.81
CA VAL A 31 -8.29 -0.16 -4.98
C VAL A 31 -8.19 -0.81 -3.61
N PHE A 32 -7.58 -2.00 -3.51
CA PHE A 32 -7.53 -2.72 -2.24
C PHE A 32 -6.14 -2.80 -1.63
N ARG A 33 -5.07 -2.83 -2.44
CA ARG A 33 -3.72 -3.11 -1.92
C ARG A 33 -3.27 -2.06 -0.91
N MET A 34 -3.39 -0.76 -1.25
CA MET A 34 -2.95 0.30 -0.34
C MET A 34 -3.85 0.40 0.90
N PRO A 35 -5.20 0.41 0.75
CA PRO A 35 -6.10 0.35 1.90
C PRO A 35 -5.85 -0.84 2.83
N LEU A 36 -5.66 -2.04 2.29
CA LEU A 36 -5.39 -3.26 3.06
C LEU A 36 -4.09 -3.13 3.86
N PHE A 37 -3.01 -2.64 3.24
CA PHE A 37 -1.74 -2.46 3.94
C PHE A 37 -1.84 -1.43 5.07
N PHE A 38 -2.54 -0.32 4.86
CA PHE A 38 -2.73 0.68 5.91
C PHE A 38 -3.63 0.17 7.03
N PHE A 39 -4.72 -0.53 6.71
CA PHE A 39 -5.59 -1.19 7.67
C PHE A 39 -4.82 -2.18 8.56
N LEU A 40 -4.08 -3.12 7.96
CA LEU A 40 -3.25 -4.07 8.71
C LEU A 40 -2.17 -3.36 9.53
N SER A 41 -1.57 -2.30 8.98
CA SER A 41 -0.57 -1.51 9.69
C SER A 41 -1.15 -0.82 10.92
N GLY A 42 -2.38 -0.30 10.84
CA GLY A 42 -3.09 0.29 11.96
C GLY A 42 -3.39 -0.73 13.06
N TYR A 43 -3.90 -1.90 12.66
CA TYR A 43 -4.14 -3.02 13.55
C TYR A 43 -2.88 -3.44 14.32
N PHE A 44 -1.79 -3.77 13.62
CA PHE A 44 -0.54 -4.16 14.26
C PHE A 44 0.13 -3.03 15.04
N THR A 45 -0.16 -1.78 14.67
CA THR A 45 0.33 -0.62 15.43
C THR A 45 -0.28 -0.56 16.82
N GLU A 46 -1.59 -0.66 16.91
CA GLU A 46 -2.26 -0.68 18.20
C GLU A 46 -1.98 -1.97 18.98
N ALA A 47 -1.90 -3.14 18.32
CA ALA A 47 -1.54 -4.40 18.95
C ALA A 47 -0.18 -4.35 19.68
N ILE A 48 0.85 -3.83 19.00
CA ILE A 48 2.19 -3.71 19.59
C ILE A 48 2.19 -2.63 20.67
N PHE A 49 1.47 -1.53 20.47
CA PHE A 49 1.40 -0.45 21.46
C PHE A 49 0.76 -0.89 22.78
N ARG A 50 -0.27 -1.75 22.74
CA ARG A 50 -0.93 -2.28 23.94
C ARG A 50 -0.04 -3.24 24.75
N THR A 51 0.94 -3.86 24.11
CA THR A 51 1.79 -4.92 24.72
C THR A 51 3.19 -4.45 25.09
N LYS A 52 3.59 -3.22 24.70
CA LYS A 52 4.94 -2.68 24.88
C LYS A 52 4.91 -1.30 25.48
N THR A 53 6.00 -0.92 26.16
CA THR A 53 6.18 0.46 26.62
C THR A 53 6.34 1.41 25.43
N LEU A 54 6.03 2.70 25.61
CA LEU A 54 6.21 3.71 24.56
C LEU A 54 7.64 3.73 24.00
N LYS A 55 8.66 3.61 24.88
CA LYS A 55 10.06 3.59 24.50
C LYS A 55 10.42 2.41 23.60
N GLU A 56 9.95 1.21 23.96
CA GLU A 56 10.16 -0.01 23.17
C GLU A 56 9.43 0.08 21.83
N PHE A 57 8.19 0.55 21.84
CA PHE A 57 7.39 0.77 20.64
C PHE A 57 8.12 1.70 19.66
N LEU A 58 8.55 2.88 20.11
CA LEU A 58 9.28 3.83 19.27
C LEU A 58 10.59 3.25 18.75
N LYS A 59 11.35 2.54 19.60
CA LYS A 59 12.58 1.85 19.17
C LYS A 59 12.29 0.86 18.05
N MET A 60 11.25 0.03 18.17
CA MET A 60 10.87 -0.92 17.13
C MET A 60 10.50 -0.22 15.81
N ARG A 61 9.76 0.89 15.87
CA ARG A 61 9.37 1.68 14.69
C ARG A 61 10.57 2.34 14.02
N ILE A 62 11.53 2.85 14.81
CA ILE A 62 12.75 3.46 14.27
C ILE A 62 13.56 2.45 13.46
N PHE A 63 13.86 1.29 14.05
CA PHE A 63 14.72 0.28 13.39
C PHE A 63 14.02 -0.48 12.27
N ARG A 64 12.69 -0.64 12.31
CA ARG A 64 11.96 -1.40 11.27
C ARG A 64 11.31 -0.55 10.18
N ILE A 65 11.12 0.74 10.42
CA ILE A 65 10.38 1.61 9.49
C ILE A 65 11.21 2.84 9.19
N PHE A 66 11.58 3.64 10.19
CA PHE A 66 12.25 4.93 9.94
C PHE A 66 13.60 4.78 9.23
N ILE A 67 14.52 4.00 9.80
CA ILE A 67 15.87 3.78 9.24
C ILE A 67 15.80 3.16 7.84
N PRO A 68 15.06 2.04 7.62
CA PRO A 68 14.93 1.46 6.29
C PRO A 68 14.32 2.42 5.27
N THR A 69 13.39 3.27 5.69
CA THR A 69 12.78 4.28 4.80
C THR A 69 13.80 5.33 4.40
N LEU A 70 14.52 5.92 5.36
CA LEU A 70 15.51 6.96 5.06
C LEU A 70 16.61 6.43 4.13
N ILE A 71 17.17 5.27 4.44
CA ILE A 71 18.20 4.64 3.63
C ILE A 71 17.64 4.23 2.27
N GLY A 72 16.43 3.67 2.23
CA GLY A 72 15.77 3.31 0.98
C GLY A 72 15.50 4.53 0.09
N ILE A 73 15.12 5.68 0.65
CA ILE A 73 14.90 6.89 -0.13
C ILE A 73 16.21 7.34 -0.78
N LEU A 74 17.31 7.36 -0.03
CA LEU A 74 18.61 7.77 -0.58
C LEU A 74 19.14 6.79 -1.63
N LEU A 75 18.95 5.48 -1.43
CA LEU A 75 19.49 4.46 -2.33
C LEU A 75 18.61 4.17 -3.56
N PHE A 76 17.30 4.08 -3.38
CA PHE A 76 16.39 3.50 -4.36
C PHE A 76 15.50 4.52 -5.07
N ALA A 77 15.09 5.61 -4.40
CA ALA A 77 14.27 6.64 -5.04
C ALA A 77 14.95 7.35 -6.24
N PRO A 78 16.27 7.63 -6.25
CA PRO A 78 16.90 8.31 -7.38
C PRO A 78 16.77 7.52 -8.68
N MET A 79 16.73 6.19 -8.62
CA MET A 79 16.64 5.33 -9.81
C MET A 79 15.38 5.61 -10.64
N GLN A 80 14.24 5.86 -9.99
CA GLN A 80 13.00 6.20 -10.70
C GLN A 80 13.16 7.51 -11.47
N SER A 81 13.63 8.56 -10.81
CA SER A 81 13.82 9.87 -11.43
C SER A 81 14.89 9.86 -12.51
N TYR A 82 15.97 9.09 -12.31
CA TYR A 82 17.04 8.94 -13.28
C TYR A 82 16.56 8.28 -14.57
N ILE A 83 15.81 7.18 -14.47
CA ILE A 83 15.26 6.48 -15.65
C ILE A 83 14.28 7.39 -16.40
N SER A 84 13.43 8.15 -15.70
CA SER A 84 12.56 9.16 -16.34
C SER A 84 13.37 10.16 -17.18
N LEU A 85 14.51 10.64 -16.67
CA LEU A 85 15.36 11.60 -17.39
C LEU A 85 16.02 10.96 -18.62
N LEU A 86 16.51 9.73 -18.49
CA LEU A 86 17.07 8.99 -19.63
C LEU A 86 16.02 8.78 -20.73
N GLN A 87 14.77 8.45 -20.35
CA GLN A 87 13.67 8.32 -21.31
C GLN A 87 13.27 9.64 -21.96
N ALA A 88 13.39 10.75 -21.24
CA ALA A 88 13.21 12.08 -21.81
C ALA A 88 14.35 12.51 -22.76
N GLY A 89 15.34 11.65 -23.00
CA GLY A 89 16.48 11.91 -23.89
C GLY A 89 17.64 12.67 -23.22
N THR A 90 17.57 12.89 -21.90
CA THR A 90 18.64 13.59 -21.17
C THR A 90 19.83 12.66 -20.99
N LYS A 91 21.00 13.05 -21.51
CA LYS A 91 22.26 12.32 -21.32
C LYS A 91 23.04 12.93 -20.16
N ILE A 92 22.90 12.35 -18.97
CA ILE A 92 23.65 12.75 -17.77
C ILE A 92 24.19 11.50 -17.05
N SER A 93 25.40 11.60 -16.50
CA SER A 93 25.97 10.53 -15.68
C SER A 93 25.13 10.33 -14.41
N TYR A 94 25.03 9.09 -13.92
CA TYR A 94 24.28 8.83 -12.68
C TYR A 94 24.85 9.61 -11.50
N PHE A 95 26.17 9.75 -11.43
CA PHE A 95 26.85 10.47 -10.35
C PHE A 95 26.50 11.97 -10.37
N ASP A 96 26.57 12.62 -11.54
CA ASP A 96 26.17 14.02 -11.68
C ASP A 96 24.70 14.22 -11.37
N PHE A 97 23.82 13.34 -11.88
CA PHE A 97 22.41 13.37 -11.55
C PHE A 97 22.19 13.25 -10.03
N TYR A 98 22.85 12.31 -9.36
CA TYR A 98 22.65 12.04 -7.95
C TYR A 98 23.02 13.26 -7.08
N PHE A 99 24.23 13.80 -7.27
CA PHE A 99 24.71 14.91 -6.44
C PHE A 99 24.16 16.27 -6.85
N ARG A 100 24.04 16.54 -8.16
CA ARG A 100 23.64 17.88 -8.64
C ARG A 100 22.13 18.05 -8.74
N ILE A 101 21.39 16.97 -8.97
CA ILE A 101 19.95 17.00 -9.17
C ILE A 101 19.23 16.35 -7.99
N PHE A 102 19.44 15.07 -7.72
CA PHE A 102 18.64 14.38 -6.71
C PHE A 102 18.83 14.94 -5.28
N LEU A 103 20.07 15.18 -4.84
CA LEU A 103 20.35 15.71 -3.50
C LEU A 103 20.06 17.21 -3.36
N ASN A 104 20.22 18.00 -4.43
CA ASN A 104 20.01 19.45 -4.40
C ASN A 104 18.57 19.87 -4.67
N TYR A 105 17.78 19.02 -5.35
CA TYR A 105 16.35 19.24 -5.55
C TYR A 105 15.55 18.47 -4.48
N ASN A 106 14.26 18.77 -4.38
CA ASN A 106 13.37 18.15 -3.39
C ASN A 106 13.39 16.61 -3.47
N ILE A 107 14.03 15.97 -2.49
CA ILE A 107 14.06 14.51 -2.31
C ILE A 107 12.62 14.02 -2.12
N ARG A 108 12.18 13.09 -2.99
CA ARG A 108 10.84 12.49 -2.92
C ARG A 108 10.93 11.01 -2.56
N PRO A 109 9.99 10.47 -1.78
CA PRO A 109 10.01 9.06 -1.37
C PRO A 109 9.87 8.03 -2.51
N SER A 110 9.42 8.43 -3.71
CA SER A 110 9.16 7.49 -4.82
C SER A 110 8.23 6.35 -4.36
N HIS A 111 8.50 5.08 -4.67
CA HIS A 111 7.69 3.92 -4.27
C HIS A 111 7.66 3.70 -2.76
N LEU A 112 8.56 4.33 -1.99
CA LEU A 112 8.66 4.21 -0.54
C LEU A 112 7.66 5.09 0.22
N TRP A 113 6.81 5.82 -0.49
CA TRP A 113 5.78 6.70 0.09
C TRP A 113 4.90 5.99 1.14
N PHE A 114 4.63 4.69 0.98
CA PHE A 114 3.87 3.91 1.96
C PHE A 114 4.55 3.87 3.33
N LEU A 115 5.87 3.63 3.38
CA LEU A 115 6.60 3.62 4.65
C LEU A 115 6.73 5.02 5.24
N TYR A 116 6.90 6.04 4.38
CA TYR A 116 6.86 7.43 4.80
C TYR A 116 5.53 7.79 5.46
N PHE A 117 4.40 7.43 4.83
CA PHE A 117 3.07 7.62 5.41
C PHE A 117 2.89 6.80 6.69
N LEU A 118 3.46 5.60 6.78
CA LEU A 118 3.39 4.78 7.98
C LEU A 118 4.10 5.43 9.17
N ILE A 119 5.21 6.14 8.95
CA ILE A 119 5.88 6.95 9.99
C ILE A 119 4.95 8.06 10.46
N LEU A 120 4.37 8.82 9.52
CA LEU A 120 3.45 9.93 9.82
C LEU A 120 2.18 9.45 10.53
N PHE A 121 1.58 8.36 10.07
CA PHE A 121 0.40 7.76 10.69
C PHE A 121 0.70 7.18 12.06
N THR A 122 1.89 6.62 12.28
CA THR A 122 2.31 6.18 13.61
C THR A 122 2.36 7.37 14.58
N MET A 123 2.95 8.49 14.17
CA MET A 123 2.99 9.70 14.99
C MET A 123 1.59 10.27 15.23
N LEU A 124 0.77 10.36 14.19
CA LEU A 124 -0.60 10.86 14.28
C LEU A 124 -1.47 9.96 15.17
N HIS A 125 -1.29 8.64 15.11
CA HIS A 125 -1.94 7.68 16.00
C HIS A 125 -1.58 7.94 17.47
N LEU A 126 -0.30 8.16 17.79
CA LEU A 126 0.11 8.47 19.17
C LEU A 126 -0.55 9.75 19.71
N LEU A 127 -0.78 10.75 18.85
CA LEU A 127 -1.44 12.00 19.20
C LEU A 127 -2.97 11.85 19.35
N THR A 128 -3.59 11.12 18.41
CA THR A 128 -5.06 11.01 18.31
C THR A 128 -5.64 9.88 19.16
N ARG A 129 -4.83 8.89 19.54
CA ARG A 129 -5.27 7.68 20.26
C ARG A 129 -6.09 7.97 21.51
N LYS A 130 -5.74 9.01 22.29
CA LYS A 130 -6.49 9.38 23.50
C LYS A 130 -7.94 9.77 23.20
N ILE A 131 -8.18 10.38 22.03
CA ILE A 131 -9.50 10.83 21.57
C ILE A 131 -10.25 9.67 20.92
N THR A 132 -9.53 8.81 20.19
CA THR A 132 -10.15 7.77 19.38
C THR A 132 -10.43 6.48 20.17
N LEU A 133 -9.77 6.27 21.31
CA LEU A 133 -10.03 5.15 22.24
C LEU A 133 -11.46 5.14 22.80
N PRO A 134 -11.98 6.23 23.38
CA PRO A 134 -13.37 6.28 23.84
C PRO A 134 -14.37 5.97 22.73
N LEU A 135 -14.12 6.44 21.51
CA LEU A 135 -14.97 6.17 20.35
C LEU A 135 -14.97 4.68 19.97
N ALA A 136 -13.81 4.02 20.05
CA ALA A 136 -13.71 2.58 19.84
C ALA A 136 -14.44 1.78 20.93
N LEU A 137 -14.50 2.29 22.17
CA LEU A 137 -15.25 1.67 23.27
C LEU A 137 -16.77 1.84 23.12
N LEU A 138 -17.25 2.95 22.57
CA LEU A 138 -18.67 3.15 22.26
C LEU A 138 -19.18 2.13 21.22
N LEU A 139 -18.32 1.72 20.29
CA LEU A 139 -18.62 0.66 19.33
C LEU A 139 -18.64 -0.74 19.99
N ASN A 140 -18.18 -0.88 21.24
CA ASN A 140 -18.01 -2.15 21.97
C ASN A 140 -19.21 -2.53 22.86
N ASN A 141 -20.25 -1.70 22.94
CA ASN A 141 -21.42 -1.96 23.80
C ASN A 141 -22.41 -3.01 23.25
N GLU A 142 -22.16 -3.55 22.06
CA GLU A 142 -22.99 -4.58 21.44
C GLU A 142 -22.43 -5.96 21.78
N PRO A 143 -23.27 -6.95 22.15
CA PRO A 143 -22.80 -8.30 22.43
C PRO A 143 -22.04 -8.87 21.23
N ASP A 144 -20.94 -9.57 21.52
CA ASP A 144 -19.98 -10.12 20.56
C ASP A 144 -20.54 -11.35 19.82
N GLN A 145 -21.75 -11.22 19.27
CA GLN A 145 -22.41 -12.25 18.50
C GLN A 145 -21.89 -12.19 17.07
N LYS A 146 -21.23 -13.26 16.62
CA LYS A 146 -20.73 -13.46 15.25
C LYS A 146 -21.89 -13.55 14.25
N SER A 147 -22.46 -12.41 13.90
CA SER A 147 -23.56 -12.28 12.97
C SER A 147 -23.14 -11.53 11.72
N PHE A 148 -23.57 -12.03 10.55
CA PHE A 148 -23.40 -11.38 9.25
C PHE A 148 -23.87 -9.92 9.27
N ILE A 149 -24.94 -9.61 10.02
CA ILE A 149 -25.49 -8.26 10.16
C ILE A 149 -24.46 -7.32 10.79
N GLN A 150 -23.74 -7.79 11.80
CA GLN A 150 -22.73 -6.99 12.47
C GLN A 150 -21.57 -6.72 11.49
N GLU A 151 -21.13 -7.70 10.71
CA GLU A 151 -20.06 -7.52 9.68
C GLU A 151 -20.43 -6.47 8.67
N PHE A 152 -21.66 -6.55 8.17
CA PHE A 152 -22.21 -5.58 7.26
C PHE A 152 -22.25 -4.18 7.89
N LYS A 153 -22.70 -4.07 9.14
CA LYS A 153 -22.70 -2.80 9.91
C LYS A 153 -21.29 -2.23 10.03
N THR A 154 -20.28 -3.04 10.35
CA THR A 154 -18.89 -2.57 10.48
C THR A 154 -18.31 -2.10 9.15
N ILE A 155 -18.52 -2.86 8.07
CA ILE A 155 -18.06 -2.45 6.73
C ILE A 155 -18.72 -1.14 6.31
N ILE A 156 -20.01 -0.96 6.58
CA ILE A 156 -20.71 0.30 6.35
C ILE A 156 -20.07 1.42 7.17
N VAL A 157 -19.92 1.24 8.48
CA VAL A 157 -19.35 2.28 9.36
C VAL A 157 -17.96 2.68 8.90
N PHE A 158 -17.09 1.72 8.60
CA PHE A 158 -15.73 1.98 8.12
C PHE A 158 -15.72 2.64 6.74
N THR A 159 -16.63 2.25 5.85
CA THR A 159 -16.84 2.91 4.55
C THR A 159 -17.23 4.36 4.76
N PHE A 160 -18.18 4.66 5.65
CA PHE A 160 -18.62 6.03 5.93
C PHE A 160 -17.54 6.88 6.62
N ILE A 161 -16.75 6.33 7.55
CA ILE A 161 -15.61 7.03 8.15
C ILE A 161 -14.61 7.44 7.05
N SER A 162 -14.28 6.50 6.16
CA SER A 162 -13.32 6.74 5.08
C SER A 162 -13.87 7.72 4.04
N PHE A 163 -15.15 7.56 3.69
CA PHE A 163 -15.86 8.40 2.74
C PHE A 163 -15.99 9.85 3.23
N ILE A 164 -16.48 10.07 4.46
CA ILE A 164 -16.67 11.40 5.03
C ILE A 164 -15.31 12.11 5.15
N GLY A 165 -14.30 11.45 5.72
CA GLY A 165 -12.96 12.03 5.84
C GLY A 165 -12.36 12.44 4.49
N THR A 166 -12.52 11.59 3.48
CA THR A 166 -12.01 11.85 2.13
C THR A 166 -12.80 12.97 1.42
N CYS A 167 -14.12 13.00 1.56
CA CYS A 167 -14.97 14.04 0.98
C CYS A 167 -14.66 15.42 1.56
N ILE A 168 -14.53 15.53 2.89
CA ILE A 168 -14.19 16.81 3.56
C ILE A 168 -12.88 17.34 3.00
N ILE A 169 -11.86 16.51 2.88
CA ILE A 169 -10.52 16.96 2.48
C ILE A 169 -10.46 17.23 0.98
N ASN A 170 -11.13 16.43 0.15
CA ASN A 170 -11.20 16.71 -1.29
C ASN A 170 -12.03 17.96 -1.63
N PHE A 171 -12.90 18.42 -0.73
CA PHE A 171 -13.59 19.70 -0.89
C PHE A 171 -12.64 20.89 -0.83
N TYR A 172 -11.60 20.83 0.02
CA TYR A 172 -10.63 21.91 0.22
C TYR A 172 -9.36 21.76 -0.62
N PHE A 173 -8.97 20.52 -0.94
CA PHE A 173 -7.67 20.21 -1.55
C PHE A 173 -7.81 19.41 -2.85
N LEU A 174 -6.93 19.72 -3.79
CA LEU A 174 -6.90 19.12 -5.13
C LEU A 174 -5.82 18.05 -5.27
N LYS A 175 -5.92 17.23 -6.32
CA LYS A 175 -4.97 16.17 -6.66
C LYS A 175 -3.51 16.63 -6.70
N ASP A 176 -3.25 17.77 -7.32
CA ASP A 176 -1.89 18.22 -7.63
C ASP A 176 -1.25 19.03 -6.49
N GLU A 177 -2.00 19.28 -5.42
CA GLU A 177 -1.49 19.93 -4.22
C GLU A 177 -0.73 18.92 -3.37
N SER A 178 0.58 19.10 -3.30
CA SER A 178 1.45 18.28 -2.47
C SER A 178 2.45 19.13 -1.69
N TRP A 179 2.53 18.87 -0.40
CA TRP A 179 3.50 19.50 0.50
C TRP A 179 4.38 18.43 1.12
N PHE A 180 5.70 18.54 0.96
CA PHE A 180 6.65 17.53 1.46
C PHE A 180 6.30 16.09 1.01
N ALA A 181 5.90 15.95 -0.26
CA ALA A 181 5.43 14.70 -0.86
C ALA A 181 4.20 14.07 -0.17
N VAL A 182 3.40 14.88 0.53
CA VAL A 182 2.10 14.51 1.08
C VAL A 182 1.01 15.16 0.23
N GLU A 183 0.19 14.33 -0.41
CA GLU A 183 -1.05 14.73 -1.07
C GLU A 183 -2.20 14.63 -0.05
N PRO A 184 -2.87 15.73 0.35
CA PRO A 184 -3.81 15.75 1.48
C PRO A 184 -4.95 14.75 1.35
N VAL A 185 -5.56 14.68 0.16
CA VAL A 185 -6.71 13.80 -0.08
C VAL A 185 -6.30 12.34 0.01
N ASN A 186 -5.18 11.98 -0.63
CA ASN A 186 -4.63 10.63 -0.56
C ASN A 186 -4.17 10.29 0.87
N PHE A 187 -3.57 11.24 1.59
CA PHE A 187 -3.14 11.07 2.97
C PHE A 187 -4.31 10.73 3.89
N ILE A 188 -5.41 11.49 3.82
CA ILE A 188 -6.57 11.27 4.68
C ILE A 188 -7.33 10.01 4.29
N TYR A 189 -7.49 9.76 2.99
CA TYR A 189 -8.03 8.50 2.49
C TYR A 189 -7.30 7.31 3.11
N ASN A 190 -5.98 7.24 2.99
CA ASN A 190 -5.19 6.14 3.55
C ASN A 190 -5.18 6.12 5.10
N PHE A 191 -5.17 7.29 5.74
CA PHE A 191 -5.20 7.39 7.21
C PHE A 191 -6.48 6.80 7.79
N THR A 192 -7.63 6.99 7.13
CA THR A 192 -8.90 6.44 7.62
C THR A 192 -8.91 4.92 7.66
N PHE A 193 -8.29 4.23 6.68
CA PHE A 193 -8.10 2.78 6.73
C PHE A 193 -7.18 2.35 7.87
N PHE A 194 -6.07 3.07 8.07
CA PHE A 194 -5.18 2.84 9.21
C PHE A 194 -5.92 3.00 10.55
N LEU A 195 -6.72 4.06 10.68
CA LEU A 195 -7.50 4.34 11.88
C LEU A 195 -8.54 3.25 12.15
N CYS A 196 -9.28 2.82 11.12
CA CYS A 196 -10.26 1.73 11.27
C CYS A 196 -9.57 0.42 11.67
N GLY A 197 -8.35 0.16 11.17
CA GLY A 197 -7.54 -0.97 11.60
C GLY A 197 -7.15 -0.92 13.07
N SER A 198 -6.78 0.26 13.58
CA SER A 198 -6.47 0.44 15.00
C SER A 198 -7.69 0.31 15.90
N PHE A 199 -8.90 0.59 15.42
CA PHE A 199 -10.15 0.37 16.16
C PHE A 199 -10.51 -1.11 16.27
N LEU A 200 -10.21 -1.89 15.23
CA LEU A 200 -10.58 -3.30 15.16
C LEU A 200 -9.92 -4.17 16.23
N ILE A 201 -8.79 -3.76 16.79
CA ILE A 201 -8.12 -4.48 17.89
C ILE A 201 -9.04 -4.73 19.10
N SER A 202 -10.08 -3.90 19.28
CA SER A 202 -11.02 -4.07 20.39
C SER A 202 -12.09 -5.13 20.07
N LYS A 203 -12.10 -5.68 18.85
CA LYS A 203 -13.00 -6.69 18.29
C LYS A 203 -12.26 -7.68 17.37
N GLU A 204 -11.10 -8.20 17.81
CA GLU A 204 -10.26 -9.10 16.98
C GLU A 204 -11.04 -10.34 16.50
N THR A 205 -11.94 -10.84 17.34
CA THR A 205 -12.80 -12.02 17.17
C THR A 205 -13.69 -11.99 15.93
N PHE A 206 -13.86 -10.80 15.33
CA PHE A 206 -14.93 -10.54 14.38
C PHE A 206 -14.48 -10.48 12.91
N PHE A 207 -13.29 -9.96 12.64
CA PHE A 207 -12.71 -9.91 11.28
C PHE A 207 -11.56 -10.90 11.09
N LEU A 208 -10.87 -11.28 12.17
CA LEU A 208 -9.61 -12.03 12.07
C LEU A 208 -9.73 -13.51 12.47
N GLU A 209 -10.88 -13.94 12.99
CA GLU A 209 -11.13 -15.35 13.19
C GLU A 209 -11.58 -16.04 11.89
N PRO A 210 -11.06 -17.26 11.62
CA PRO A 210 -11.37 -18.00 10.40
C PRO A 210 -12.87 -18.26 10.31
N GLN A 211 -13.47 -17.72 9.26
CA GLN A 211 -14.88 -17.92 9.01
C GLN A 211 -15.17 -19.18 8.20
N SER A 212 -16.36 -19.71 8.44
CA SER A 212 -17.14 -20.52 7.51
C SER A 212 -17.12 -19.95 6.08
N ASP A 213 -17.51 -20.76 5.09
CA ASP A 213 -17.65 -20.42 3.67
C ASP A 213 -18.55 -19.20 3.34
N ARG A 214 -19.13 -18.55 4.35
CA ARG A 214 -19.94 -17.33 4.24
C ARG A 214 -19.20 -16.13 3.62
N PHE A 215 -17.87 -16.10 3.64
CA PHE A 215 -17.14 -14.97 3.04
C PHE A 215 -17.37 -14.84 1.52
N TRP A 216 -17.76 -15.92 0.83
CA TRP A 216 -18.11 -15.90 -0.60
C TRP A 216 -19.27 -14.95 -0.92
N ILE A 217 -20.15 -14.66 0.06
CA ILE A 217 -21.24 -13.69 -0.08
C ILE A 217 -20.71 -12.29 -0.46
N TRP A 218 -19.47 -11.95 -0.07
CA TRP A 218 -18.86 -10.66 -0.37
C TRP A 218 -18.34 -10.52 -1.81
N VAL A 219 -18.18 -11.61 -2.56
CA VAL A 219 -17.68 -11.58 -3.95
C VAL A 219 -18.52 -10.68 -4.86
N PRO A 220 -19.86 -10.87 -4.99
CA PRO A 220 -20.65 -10.01 -5.85
C PRO A 220 -20.58 -8.54 -5.42
N PHE A 221 -20.60 -8.24 -4.11
CA PHE A 221 -20.50 -6.87 -3.62
C PHE A 221 -19.13 -6.24 -3.95
N ALA A 222 -18.04 -6.97 -3.76
CA ALA A 222 -16.68 -6.49 -4.05
C ALA A 222 -16.48 -6.25 -5.56
N LEU A 223 -16.97 -7.16 -6.41
CA LEU A 223 -16.86 -7.02 -7.87
C LEU A 223 -17.76 -5.89 -8.41
N LEU A 224 -19.00 -5.80 -7.96
CA LEU A 224 -19.94 -4.74 -8.39
C LEU A 224 -19.48 -3.36 -7.93
N SER A 225 -18.99 -3.23 -6.69
CA SER A 225 -18.46 -1.96 -6.19
C SER A 225 -17.18 -1.55 -6.92
N PHE A 226 -16.29 -2.49 -7.23
CA PHE A 226 -15.11 -2.22 -8.06
C PHE A 226 -15.51 -1.77 -9.47
N TRP A 227 -16.44 -2.48 -10.12
CA TRP A 227 -16.86 -2.12 -11.48
C TRP A 227 -17.55 -0.75 -11.50
N GLY A 228 -18.45 -0.48 -10.55
CA GLY A 228 -19.08 0.83 -10.41
C GLY A 228 -18.07 1.96 -10.16
N PHE A 229 -17.05 1.70 -9.34
CA PHE A 229 -15.93 2.61 -9.16
C PHE A 229 -15.15 2.84 -10.46
N TYR A 230 -14.77 1.76 -11.16
CA TYR A 230 -13.96 1.81 -12.38
C TYR A 230 -14.68 2.60 -13.48
N GLU A 231 -15.96 2.34 -13.68
CA GLU A 231 -16.81 3.05 -14.65
C GLU A 231 -16.84 4.56 -14.40
N ILE A 232 -16.98 4.98 -13.13
CA ILE A 232 -16.95 6.40 -12.78
C ILE A 232 -15.55 6.99 -12.97
N SER A 233 -14.50 6.23 -12.68
CA SER A 233 -13.10 6.69 -12.81
C SER A 233 -12.69 7.02 -14.26
N ARG A 234 -13.37 6.42 -15.26
CA ARG A 234 -13.19 6.77 -16.69
C ARG A 234 -13.67 8.17 -17.04
N ILE A 235 -14.58 8.73 -16.24
CA ILE A 235 -15.22 10.04 -16.50
C ILE A 235 -14.73 11.09 -15.49
N ASP A 236 -14.53 10.70 -14.24
CA ASP A 236 -14.12 11.58 -13.14
C ASP A 236 -12.71 11.19 -12.66
N PRO A 237 -11.65 11.93 -13.04
CA PRO A 237 -10.29 11.63 -12.63
C PRO A 237 -10.11 11.68 -11.11
N PHE A 238 -9.25 10.80 -10.58
CA PHE A 238 -8.96 10.75 -9.15
C PHE A 238 -8.60 12.10 -8.55
N TRP A 239 -9.23 12.42 -7.42
CA TRP A 239 -8.93 13.59 -6.60
C TRP A 239 -9.05 14.94 -7.32
N SER A 240 -9.78 15.02 -8.44
CA SER A 240 -10.09 16.31 -9.09
C SER A 240 -10.97 17.21 -8.17
N TYR A 241 -11.38 18.41 -8.58
CA TYR A 241 -12.20 19.28 -7.72
C TYR A 241 -13.68 18.87 -7.73
N PHE A 242 -14.40 19.23 -6.66
CA PHE A 242 -15.87 19.15 -6.62
C PHE A 242 -16.46 20.05 -7.70
N GLY A 243 -17.18 19.47 -8.65
CA GLY A 243 -17.81 20.20 -9.76
C GLY A 243 -17.25 19.83 -11.13
N TYR A 244 -16.07 19.20 -11.22
CA TYR A 244 -15.44 18.80 -12.48
C TYR A 244 -16.40 18.02 -13.40
N THR A 245 -17.04 16.98 -12.87
CA THR A 245 -18.11 16.22 -13.55
C THR A 245 -19.45 16.33 -12.85
N GLY A 246 -19.61 17.34 -11.97
CA GLY A 246 -20.76 17.51 -11.09
C GLY A 246 -20.59 16.89 -9.69
N ASN A 247 -21.08 17.60 -8.67
CA ASN A 247 -20.87 17.29 -7.24
C ASN A 247 -21.36 15.89 -6.85
N TRP A 248 -22.56 15.50 -7.32
CA TRP A 248 -23.11 14.16 -7.08
C TRP A 248 -22.19 13.06 -7.60
N ARG A 249 -21.64 13.21 -8.81
CA ARG A 249 -20.75 12.19 -9.39
C ARG A 249 -19.47 12.05 -8.57
N ARG A 250 -18.90 13.16 -8.08
CA ARG A 250 -17.74 13.12 -7.19
C ARG A 250 -18.05 12.39 -5.88
N ILE A 251 -19.17 12.73 -5.25
CA ILE A 251 -19.63 12.06 -4.03
C ILE A 251 -19.74 10.55 -4.26
N LEU A 252 -20.41 10.14 -5.34
CA LEU A 252 -20.56 8.74 -5.71
C LEU A 252 -19.21 8.06 -6.00
N HIS A 253 -18.28 8.76 -6.66
CA HIS A 253 -16.95 8.25 -6.96
C HIS A 253 -16.15 7.95 -5.68
N ILE A 254 -16.09 8.90 -4.74
CA ILE A 254 -15.39 8.73 -3.46
C ILE A 254 -16.04 7.61 -2.65
N PHE A 255 -17.37 7.56 -2.59
CA PHE A 255 -18.10 6.51 -1.90
C PHE A 255 -17.78 5.14 -2.49
N SER A 256 -17.86 5.00 -3.82
CA SER A 256 -17.59 3.74 -4.52
C SER A 256 -16.15 3.28 -4.30
N LYS A 257 -15.16 4.19 -4.32
CA LYS A 257 -13.76 3.88 -4.01
C LYS A 257 -13.57 3.36 -2.58
N CYS A 258 -14.21 3.99 -1.60
CA CYS A 258 -14.11 3.56 -0.20
C CYS A 258 -14.81 2.21 0.02
N ALA A 259 -16.01 2.04 -0.54
CA ALA A 259 -16.78 0.81 -0.46
C ALA A 259 -16.05 -0.37 -1.12
N ALA A 260 -15.53 -0.18 -2.34
CA ALA A 260 -14.75 -1.19 -3.05
C ALA A 260 -13.50 -1.59 -2.26
N GLY A 261 -12.80 -0.62 -1.66
CA GLY A 261 -11.66 -0.89 -0.78
C GLY A 261 -12.03 -1.80 0.40
N TRP A 262 -13.07 -1.46 1.17
CA TRP A 262 -13.48 -2.25 2.33
C TRP A 262 -14.06 -3.63 2.00
N LEU A 263 -14.89 -3.71 0.96
CA LEU A 263 -15.46 -4.98 0.51
C LEU A 263 -14.37 -5.92 0.00
N MET A 264 -13.38 -5.39 -0.72
CA MET A 264 -12.24 -6.18 -1.17
C MET A 264 -11.31 -6.58 -0.03
N ILE A 265 -11.05 -5.70 0.94
CA ILE A 265 -10.31 -6.06 2.18
C ILE A 265 -10.99 -7.24 2.87
N ARG A 266 -12.32 -7.16 3.08
CA ARG A 266 -13.09 -8.23 3.73
C ARG A 266 -13.00 -9.55 2.97
N LEU A 267 -13.16 -9.50 1.64
CA LEU A 267 -13.06 -10.68 0.76
C LEU A 267 -11.68 -11.32 0.85
N LEU A 268 -10.62 -10.51 0.74
CA LEU A 268 -9.24 -10.99 0.77
C LEU A 268 -8.86 -11.58 2.13
N ILE A 269 -9.26 -10.97 3.24
CA ILE A 269 -9.03 -11.54 4.58
C ILE A 269 -9.69 -12.92 4.68
N GLY A 270 -10.95 -13.05 4.26
CA GLY A 270 -11.65 -14.34 4.27
C GLY A 270 -11.00 -15.41 3.38
N LEU A 271 -10.56 -15.02 2.19
CA LEU A 271 -9.85 -15.91 1.26
C LEU A 271 -8.52 -16.41 1.87
N PHE A 272 -7.75 -15.51 2.48
CA PHE A 272 -6.48 -15.87 3.12
C PHE A 272 -6.67 -16.71 4.38
N GLN A 273 -7.71 -16.47 5.17
CA GLN A 273 -8.06 -17.32 6.30
C GLN A 273 -8.45 -18.74 5.87
N LYS A 274 -9.24 -18.88 4.80
CA LYS A 274 -9.69 -20.21 4.34
C LYS A 274 -8.56 -21.03 3.71
N PHE A 275 -7.79 -20.42 2.81
CA PHE A 275 -6.85 -21.16 1.97
C PHE A 275 -5.38 -21.02 2.39
N PHE A 276 -5.07 -20.04 3.23
CA PHE A 276 -3.68 -19.68 3.58
C PHE A 276 -3.42 -19.57 5.09
N ASP A 277 -4.33 -20.07 5.95
CA ASP A 277 -4.13 -20.12 7.40
C ASP A 277 -3.30 -21.35 7.81
N PHE A 278 -2.01 -21.30 7.47
CA PHE A 278 -1.06 -22.32 7.88
C PHE A 278 0.29 -21.72 8.26
N LYS A 279 0.97 -22.37 9.21
CA LYS A 279 2.29 -21.98 9.69
C LYS A 279 3.32 -23.02 9.30
N ASN A 280 4.27 -22.65 8.46
CA ASN A 280 5.39 -23.49 8.07
C ASN A 280 6.65 -22.64 7.80
N ASN A 281 7.76 -23.29 7.49
CA ASN A 281 9.03 -22.59 7.21
C ASN A 281 8.92 -21.61 6.03
N TRP A 282 8.07 -21.92 5.04
CA TRP A 282 7.82 -21.05 3.89
C TRP A 282 7.08 -19.76 4.30
N THR A 283 6.03 -19.86 5.12
CA THR A 283 5.30 -18.67 5.57
C THR A 283 6.16 -17.80 6.50
N GLU A 284 7.01 -18.41 7.33
CA GLU A 284 8.00 -17.67 8.10
C GLU A 284 9.03 -16.96 7.21
N TYR A 285 9.57 -17.66 6.20
CA TYR A 285 10.49 -17.08 5.22
C TYR A 285 9.86 -15.87 4.52
N MET A 286 8.65 -16.03 3.97
CA MET A 286 7.91 -14.94 3.28
C MET A 286 7.64 -13.75 4.20
N ARG A 287 7.26 -14.00 5.45
CA ARG A 287 7.06 -12.95 6.46
C ARG A 287 8.34 -12.15 6.71
N THR A 288 9.49 -12.82 6.86
CA THR A 288 10.77 -12.14 7.06
C THR A 288 11.30 -11.47 5.78
N ALA A 289 10.94 -11.98 4.61
CA ALA A 289 11.39 -11.43 3.34
C ALA A 289 10.62 -10.18 2.90
N SER A 290 9.41 -9.94 3.45
CA SER A 290 8.46 -8.96 2.89
C SER A 290 9.01 -7.53 2.81
N LEU A 291 9.64 -7.01 3.86
CA LEU A 291 10.16 -5.64 3.88
C LEU A 291 11.38 -5.46 2.95
N PRO A 292 12.42 -6.31 3.00
CA PRO A 292 13.52 -6.21 2.04
C PRO A 292 13.07 -6.36 0.58
N ILE A 293 12.17 -7.30 0.28
CA ILE A 293 11.59 -7.46 -1.06
C ILE A 293 10.82 -6.19 -1.45
N TYR A 294 10.03 -5.62 -0.55
CA TYR A 294 9.34 -4.35 -0.79
C TYR A 294 10.31 -3.19 -1.11
N LEU A 295 11.46 -3.10 -0.46
CA LEU A 295 12.43 -2.04 -0.75
C LEU A 295 13.04 -2.22 -2.16
N LEU A 296 13.35 -3.46 -2.54
CA LEU A 296 14.12 -3.79 -3.75
C LEU A 296 13.29 -4.00 -5.01
N HIS A 297 12.05 -4.49 -4.90
CA HIS A 297 11.27 -4.93 -6.07
C HIS A 297 11.08 -3.83 -7.11
N HIS A 298 10.94 -2.58 -6.68
CA HIS A 298 10.68 -1.46 -7.58
C HIS A 298 11.93 -1.04 -8.38
N PRO A 299 13.11 -0.81 -7.77
CA PRO A 299 14.38 -0.67 -8.49
C PRO A 299 14.63 -1.81 -9.49
N VAL A 300 14.46 -3.06 -9.05
CA VAL A 300 14.62 -4.24 -9.90
C VAL A 300 13.60 -4.21 -11.05
N SER A 301 12.36 -3.83 -10.77
CA SER A 301 11.30 -3.66 -11.79
C SER A 301 11.63 -2.58 -12.80
N LEU A 302 12.23 -1.46 -12.39
CA LEU A 302 12.61 -0.40 -13.31
C LEU A 302 13.74 -0.87 -14.24
N LEU A 303 14.78 -1.51 -13.70
CA LEU A 303 15.89 -2.03 -14.49
C LEU A 303 15.44 -3.16 -15.44
N ALA A 304 14.77 -4.18 -14.92
CA ALA A 304 14.27 -5.29 -15.74
C ALA A 304 13.30 -4.78 -16.81
N GLY A 305 12.40 -3.86 -16.44
CA GLY A 305 11.44 -3.28 -17.38
C GLY A 305 12.12 -2.45 -18.47
N TYR A 306 13.20 -1.71 -18.13
CA TYR A 306 13.98 -0.96 -19.11
C TYR A 306 14.53 -1.87 -20.21
N PHE A 307 15.02 -3.07 -19.89
CA PHE A 307 15.48 -4.02 -20.90
C PHE A 307 14.33 -4.72 -21.65
N VAL A 308 13.29 -5.13 -20.92
CA VAL A 308 12.18 -5.91 -21.50
C VAL A 308 11.35 -5.09 -22.49
N VAL A 309 11.13 -3.80 -22.23
CA VAL A 309 10.34 -2.91 -23.11
C VAL A 309 10.92 -2.83 -24.53
N HIS A 310 12.24 -2.87 -24.68
CA HIS A 310 12.92 -2.78 -25.97
C HIS A 310 13.03 -4.13 -26.72
N SER A 311 12.56 -5.22 -26.12
CA SER A 311 12.55 -6.53 -26.80
C SER A 311 11.50 -6.58 -27.92
N SER A 312 11.69 -7.49 -28.88
CA SER A 312 10.75 -7.75 -29.98
C SER A 312 9.58 -8.66 -29.60
N LEU A 313 9.45 -9.03 -28.32
CA LEU A 313 8.39 -9.89 -27.81
C LEU A 313 7.01 -9.19 -27.86
N GLY A 314 5.94 -9.98 -27.92
CA GLY A 314 4.58 -9.49 -27.77
C GLY A 314 4.28 -9.03 -26.35
N LEU A 315 3.15 -8.33 -26.18
CA LEU A 315 2.81 -7.64 -24.94
C LEU A 315 2.70 -8.58 -23.73
N ALA A 316 2.04 -9.72 -23.91
CA ALA A 316 1.86 -10.72 -22.85
C ALA A 316 3.19 -11.36 -22.44
N GLU A 317 4.05 -11.69 -23.41
CA GLU A 317 5.37 -12.26 -23.14
C GLU A 317 6.27 -11.26 -22.43
N LYS A 318 6.25 -9.98 -22.84
CA LYS A 318 6.95 -8.90 -22.13
C LYS A 318 6.48 -8.81 -20.68
N PHE A 319 5.17 -8.82 -20.44
CA PHE A 319 4.64 -8.76 -19.08
C PHE A 319 5.06 -9.96 -18.22
N ILE A 320 4.96 -11.18 -18.74
CA ILE A 320 5.35 -12.41 -18.03
C ILE A 320 6.86 -12.42 -17.76
N LEU A 321 7.68 -12.10 -18.75
CA LEU A 321 9.13 -12.02 -18.61
C LEU A 321 9.52 -10.96 -17.57
N HIS A 322 8.89 -9.79 -17.61
CA HIS A 322 9.12 -8.73 -16.63
C HIS A 322 8.73 -9.18 -15.22
N LEU A 323 7.56 -9.81 -15.05
CA LEU A 323 7.08 -10.32 -13.76
C LEU A 323 8.02 -11.37 -13.17
N LEU A 324 8.37 -12.39 -13.96
CA LEU A 324 9.24 -13.48 -13.51
C LEU A 324 10.66 -12.99 -13.22
N SER A 325 11.19 -12.06 -14.03
CA SER A 325 12.50 -11.46 -13.80
C SER A 325 12.53 -10.69 -12.49
N VAL A 326 11.52 -9.86 -12.22
CA VAL A 326 11.46 -9.08 -10.97
C VAL A 326 11.35 -9.98 -9.76
N PHE A 327 10.48 -10.98 -9.81
CA PHE A 327 10.31 -11.95 -8.74
C PHE A 327 11.62 -12.71 -8.52
N GLY A 328 12.17 -13.35 -9.56
CA GLY A 328 13.40 -14.14 -9.47
C GLY A 328 14.59 -13.32 -8.96
N ILE A 329 14.88 -12.18 -9.57
CA ILE A 329 16.03 -11.34 -9.19
C ILE A 329 15.88 -10.84 -7.75
N THR A 330 14.69 -10.38 -7.35
CA THR A 330 14.48 -9.83 -6.01
C THR A 330 14.61 -10.92 -4.93
N PHE A 331 14.11 -12.14 -5.18
CA PHE A 331 14.28 -13.27 -4.27
C PHE A 331 15.73 -13.76 -4.21
N VAL A 332 16.45 -13.78 -5.33
CA VAL A 332 17.89 -14.11 -5.37
C VAL A 332 18.70 -13.10 -4.56
N ILE A 333 18.48 -11.80 -4.77
CA ILE A 333 19.15 -10.75 -3.99
C ILE A 333 18.82 -10.91 -2.51
N TYR A 334 17.56 -11.13 -2.15
CA TYR A 334 17.19 -11.34 -0.76
C TYR A 334 17.87 -12.57 -0.16
N HIS A 335 17.83 -13.71 -0.84
CA HIS A 335 18.33 -14.98 -0.31
C HIS A 335 19.85 -14.98 -0.12
N PHE A 336 20.59 -14.41 -1.07
CA PHE A 336 22.05 -14.50 -1.08
C PHE A 336 22.75 -13.24 -0.56
N LEU A 337 22.16 -12.04 -0.71
CA LEU A 337 22.83 -10.78 -0.38
C LEU A 337 22.26 -10.08 0.85
N ILE A 338 21.02 -10.37 1.24
CA ILE A 338 20.40 -9.75 2.42
C ILE A 338 20.34 -10.73 3.57
N ARG A 339 19.64 -11.85 3.40
CA ARG A 339 19.34 -12.81 4.46
C ARG A 339 20.59 -13.27 5.25
N PRO A 340 21.76 -13.54 4.63
CA PRO A 340 22.93 -14.04 5.37
C PRO A 340 23.64 -12.98 6.21
N PHE A 341 23.49 -11.69 5.90
CA PHE A 341 24.33 -10.63 6.47
C PHE A 341 23.59 -9.83 7.54
N TYR A 342 24.20 -9.72 8.73
CA TYR A 342 23.60 -9.02 9.87
C TYR A 342 23.30 -7.54 9.57
N TRP A 343 24.26 -6.83 8.99
CA TRP A 343 24.16 -5.38 8.75
C TRP A 343 23.09 -5.02 7.72
N THR A 344 22.98 -5.80 6.64
CA THR A 344 21.93 -5.57 5.63
C THR A 344 20.55 -5.85 6.21
N ASN A 345 20.39 -6.90 7.03
CA ASN A 345 19.14 -7.15 7.75
C ASN A 345 18.79 -6.02 8.73
N LEU A 346 19.77 -5.48 9.46
CA LEU A 346 19.56 -4.35 10.38
C LEU A 346 19.11 -3.09 9.61
N ILE A 347 19.83 -2.75 8.54
CA ILE A 347 19.59 -1.56 7.71
C ILE A 347 18.24 -1.64 7.01
N LEU A 348 17.88 -2.81 6.48
CA LEU A 348 16.62 -3.04 5.76
C LEU A 348 15.47 -3.41 6.71
N GLY A 349 15.67 -3.31 8.03
CA GLY A 349 14.61 -3.44 9.04
C GLY A 349 14.11 -4.86 9.26
N ASN A 350 14.84 -5.86 8.80
CA ASN A 350 14.46 -7.25 8.95
C ASN A 350 14.65 -7.75 10.39
N GLN A 351 13.90 -8.77 10.78
CA GLN A 351 14.07 -9.42 12.07
C GLN A 351 15.39 -10.18 12.08
N ILE A 352 16.36 -9.65 12.84
CA ILE A 352 17.60 -10.36 13.09
C ILE A 352 17.29 -11.50 14.08
N GLN A 353 17.42 -12.74 13.63
CA GLN A 353 17.41 -13.87 14.56
C GLN A 353 18.56 -13.65 15.54
N ALA A 354 18.25 -13.61 16.84
CA ALA A 354 19.28 -13.63 17.85
C ALA A 354 20.19 -14.83 17.56
N LYS A 355 21.52 -14.60 17.48
CA LYS A 355 22.50 -15.68 17.37
C LYS A 355 22.10 -16.73 18.41
N LYS A 356 21.71 -17.93 17.98
CA LYS A 356 21.73 -19.08 18.88
C LYS A 356 23.18 -19.19 19.30
N ASN A 357 23.47 -18.83 20.55
CA ASN A 357 24.75 -19.15 21.17
C ASN A 357 24.78 -20.68 21.24
N THR A 358 25.42 -21.30 20.24
CA THR A 358 25.87 -22.68 20.29
C THR A 358 27.18 -22.74 21.05
#